data_AF-A0A7C3LTU3-F1
#
_entry.id   AF-A0A7C3LTU3-F1
#
_cell.length_a   1.000
_cell.length_b   1.000
_cell.length_c   1.000
_cell.angle_alpha   90.00
_cell.angle_beta   90.00
_cell.angle_gamma   90.00
#
_symmetry.space_group_name_H-M   'P 1'
#
loop_
_entity.id
_entity.type
_entity.pdbx_description
1 polymer ?
#
loop_
_entity_poly.entity_id
_entity_poly.type
_entity_poly.pdbx_seq_one_letter_code
_entity_poly.pdbx_strand_id
1 'polypeptide(L)'
;MEKIRWEKMAEDTKKFFVAPQALYQNFEKEGGYLEPLIYIFIIYVLVFILLLLHLFLKVPIAFSLPHLSFNLFVLIFILPIEIIIGSFISTAIAHLIWIFLDSKESFKTSFKCMASFAPLTLIGIVAGYIPFLGRWLGGIACIFIGFYYIVLASVYVHNIDRERATKVFLLIAIVLALINITTNIRFTISNRKMQKQQEEIERKYDEWNRKMEEDYKKQMEEYQKNLEKVYPSQSPQENSATE
;
A
#
# COMPACT_ATOMS: atom_id res chain seq x y z
N MET A 1 -29.18 12.58 12.28
CA MET A 1 -27.98 12.19 11.51
C MET A 1 -27.18 13.45 11.24
N GLU A 2 -25.89 13.45 11.55
CA GLU A 2 -24.99 14.57 11.26
C GLU A 2 -24.94 14.78 9.73
N LYS A 3 -25.19 16.00 9.25
CA LYS A 3 -25.23 16.28 7.81
C LYS A 3 -23.80 16.33 7.28
N ILE A 4 -23.48 15.50 6.30
CA ILE A 4 -22.15 15.47 5.67
C ILE A 4 -21.95 16.77 4.87
N ARG A 5 -20.86 17.49 5.12
CA ARG A 5 -20.52 18.78 4.49
C ARG A 5 -19.43 18.61 3.43
N TRP A 6 -19.81 18.11 2.26
CA TRP A 6 -18.88 17.81 1.15
C TRP A 6 -18.05 19.01 0.69
N GLU A 7 -18.67 20.18 0.59
CA GLU A 7 -17.98 21.42 0.17
C GLU A 7 -16.86 21.79 1.13
N LYS A 8 -17.12 21.67 2.43
CA LYS A 8 -16.12 21.91 3.48
C LYS A 8 -14.94 20.95 3.34
N MET A 9 -15.18 19.65 3.13
CA MET A 9 -14.10 18.67 2.94
C MET A 9 -13.22 18.99 1.73
N ALA A 10 -13.81 19.44 0.62
CA ALA A 10 -13.07 19.87 -0.55
C ALA A 10 -12.26 21.15 -0.28
N GLU A 11 -12.86 22.12 0.42
CA GLU A 11 -12.21 23.36 0.83
C GLU A 11 -11.04 23.11 1.79
N ASP A 12 -11.22 22.26 2.79
CA ASP A 12 -10.20 21.87 3.76
C ASP A 12 -9.04 21.16 3.05
N THR A 13 -9.34 20.30 2.07
CA THR A 13 -8.32 19.65 1.22
C THR A 13 -7.54 20.69 0.40
N LYS A 14 -8.23 21.68 -0.19
CA LYS A 14 -7.56 22.76 -0.93
C LYS A 14 -6.67 23.60 -0.01
N LYS A 15 -7.18 23.98 1.16
CA LYS A 15 -6.42 24.73 2.17
C LYS A 15 -5.23 23.93 2.68
N PHE A 16 -5.36 22.61 2.83
CA PHE A 16 -4.25 21.74 3.17
C PHE A 16 -3.08 21.96 2.22
N PHE A 17 -3.29 21.92 0.89
CA PHE A 17 -2.21 22.07 -0.08
C PHE A 17 -1.72 23.51 -0.30
N VAL A 18 -2.62 24.50 -0.22
CA VAL A 18 -2.32 25.88 -0.67
C VAL A 18 -2.11 26.85 0.48
N ALA A 19 -2.78 26.64 1.62
CA ALA A 19 -2.79 27.57 2.75
C ALA A 19 -2.91 26.82 4.10
N PRO A 20 -1.91 25.98 4.46
CA PRO A 20 -2.01 25.06 5.60
C PRO A 20 -2.20 25.78 6.94
N GLN A 21 -1.61 26.97 7.12
CA GLN A 21 -1.82 27.76 8.32
C GLN A 21 -3.28 28.23 8.48
N ALA A 22 -3.93 28.63 7.39
CA ALA A 22 -5.31 29.11 7.42
C ALA A 22 -6.31 27.99 7.76
N LEU A 23 -5.97 26.74 7.42
CA LEU A 23 -6.73 25.56 7.82
C LEU A 23 -6.82 25.43 9.33
N TYR A 24 -5.69 25.58 10.04
CA TYR A 24 -5.65 25.37 11.50
C TYR A 24 -6.06 26.59 12.31
N GLN A 25 -5.90 27.81 11.79
CA GLN A 25 -6.33 29.03 12.47
C GLN A 25 -7.85 29.09 12.70
N ASN A 26 -8.63 28.57 11.76
CA ASN A 26 -10.10 28.57 11.81
C ASN A 26 -10.65 27.16 12.05
N PHE A 27 -9.90 26.31 12.76
CA PHE A 27 -10.24 24.91 12.91
C PHE A 27 -11.47 24.72 13.80
N GLU A 28 -12.52 24.13 13.25
CA GLU A 28 -13.74 23.84 14.00
C GLU A 28 -13.51 22.68 14.97
N LYS A 29 -13.61 22.95 16.28
CA LYS A 29 -13.36 21.97 17.34
C LYS A 29 -14.58 21.10 17.64
N GLU A 30 -15.78 21.63 17.42
CA GLU A 30 -17.07 20.98 17.71
C GLU A 30 -17.55 20.03 16.60
N GLY A 31 -18.42 19.06 16.92
CA GLY A 31 -19.02 18.14 15.94
C GLY A 31 -19.03 16.67 16.42
N GLY A 32 -19.16 15.72 15.49
CA GLY A 32 -19.05 14.28 15.72
C GLY A 32 -17.79 13.63 15.14
N TYR A 33 -17.69 12.31 15.27
CA TYR A 33 -16.61 11.50 14.68
C TYR A 33 -16.92 11.05 13.24
N LEU A 34 -18.19 11.14 12.82
CA LEU A 34 -18.63 10.59 11.55
C LEU A 34 -18.07 11.39 10.37
N GLU A 35 -18.16 12.73 10.43
CA GLU A 35 -17.63 13.61 9.40
C GLU A 35 -16.13 13.41 9.14
N PRO A 36 -15.22 13.48 10.15
CA PRO A 36 -13.79 13.23 9.93
C PRO A 36 -13.48 11.79 9.47
N LEU A 37 -14.26 10.79 9.91
CA LEU A 37 -14.07 9.40 9.48
C LEU A 37 -14.42 9.23 8.00
N ILE A 38 -15.53 9.82 7.54
CA ILE A 38 -15.93 9.84 6.13
C ILE A 38 -14.88 10.58 5.30
N TYR A 39 -14.34 11.69 5.80
CA TYR A 39 -13.29 12.43 5.13
C TYR A 39 -12.02 11.58 4.90
N ILE A 40 -11.55 10.90 5.94
CA ILE A 40 -10.45 9.93 5.84
C ILE A 40 -10.79 8.88 4.77
N PHE A 41 -11.96 8.25 4.87
CA PHE A 41 -12.39 7.21 3.94
C PHE A 41 -12.36 7.66 2.47
N ILE A 42 -12.87 8.85 2.15
CA ILE A 42 -12.85 9.40 0.78
C ILE A 42 -11.42 9.53 0.27
N ILE A 43 -10.53 10.13 1.07
CA ILE A 43 -9.13 10.30 0.67
C ILE A 43 -8.47 8.94 0.44
N TYR A 44 -8.76 7.94 1.28
CA TYR A 44 -8.22 6.59 1.09
C TYR A 44 -8.82 5.85 -0.12
N VAL A 45 -10.07 6.12 -0.50
CA VAL A 45 -10.63 5.63 -1.76
C VAL A 45 -9.88 6.26 -2.95
N LEU A 46 -9.53 7.55 -2.89
CA LEU A 46 -8.70 8.19 -3.93
C LEU A 46 -7.31 7.58 -4.01
N VAL A 47 -6.66 7.37 -2.85
CA VAL A 47 -5.39 6.64 -2.70
C VAL A 47 -5.48 5.27 -3.38
N PHE A 48 -6.55 4.51 -3.09
CA PHE A 48 -6.79 3.18 -3.66
C PHE A 48 -6.90 3.23 -5.19
N ILE A 49 -7.66 4.18 -5.74
CA ILE A 49 -7.81 4.37 -7.18
C ILE A 49 -6.45 4.67 -7.84
N LEU A 50 -5.63 5.53 -7.23
CA LEU A 50 -4.29 5.85 -7.72
C LEU A 50 -3.38 4.61 -7.71
N LEU A 51 -3.42 3.81 -6.64
CA LEU A 51 -2.66 2.56 -6.55
C LEU A 51 -3.08 1.54 -7.61
N LEU A 52 -4.39 1.39 -7.86
CA LEU A 52 -4.88 0.52 -8.95
C LEU A 52 -4.40 1.01 -10.31
N LEU A 53 -4.51 2.31 -10.60
CA LEU A 53 -4.01 2.89 -11.85
C LEU A 53 -2.52 2.61 -12.03
N HIS A 54 -1.73 2.76 -10.97
CA HIS A 54 -0.31 2.46 -10.99
C HIS A 54 -0.02 0.98 -11.28
N LEU A 55 -0.80 0.07 -10.69
CA LEU A 55 -0.70 -1.36 -10.97
C LEU A 55 -0.95 -1.62 -12.45
N PHE A 56 -2.03 -1.08 -13.03
CA PHE A 56 -2.35 -1.26 -14.44
C PHE A 56 -1.28 -0.71 -15.40
N LEU A 57 -0.61 0.40 -15.07
CA LEU A 57 0.41 1.03 -15.93
C LEU A 57 1.77 0.32 -15.92
N LYS A 58 2.06 -0.52 -14.91
CA LYS A 58 3.38 -1.16 -14.71
C LYS A 58 3.45 -2.65 -15.08
N VAL A 59 2.43 -3.22 -15.71
CA VAL A 59 2.43 -4.65 -16.08
C VAL A 59 3.04 -4.86 -17.48
N PRO A 60 4.28 -5.40 -17.62
CA PRO A 60 4.52 -6.39 -18.65
C PRO A 60 3.81 -7.69 -18.25
N ILE A 61 3.21 -8.38 -19.22
CA ILE A 61 2.22 -9.49 -19.12
C ILE A 61 2.66 -10.73 -18.30
N ALA A 62 3.76 -10.67 -17.54
CA ALA A 62 4.20 -11.73 -16.65
C ALA A 62 3.71 -11.50 -15.20
N PHE A 63 2.44 -11.83 -14.95
CA PHE A 63 1.93 -12.01 -13.58
C PHE A 63 1.31 -13.40 -13.48
N SER A 64 1.91 -14.27 -12.68
CA SER A 64 1.23 -15.49 -12.26
C SER A 64 0.00 -15.11 -11.42
N LEU A 65 -1.15 -15.67 -11.76
CA LEU A 65 -2.46 -15.41 -11.13
C LEU A 65 -2.49 -15.38 -9.58
N PRO A 66 -1.67 -16.14 -8.82
CA PRO A 66 -1.72 -16.14 -7.35
C PRO A 66 -1.30 -14.82 -6.70
N HIS A 67 -0.39 -14.05 -7.32
CA HIS A 67 0.09 -12.81 -6.72
C HIS A 67 -0.88 -11.65 -6.90
N LEU A 68 -1.69 -11.66 -7.96
CA LEU A 68 -2.70 -10.62 -8.20
C LEU A 68 -3.89 -10.77 -7.23
N SER A 69 -4.35 -12.01 -7.01
CA SER A 69 -5.49 -12.31 -6.14
C SER A 69 -5.23 -12.03 -4.65
N PHE A 70 -4.04 -12.36 -4.15
CA PHE A 70 -3.67 -12.03 -2.76
C PHE A 70 -3.58 -10.51 -2.52
N ASN A 71 -2.97 -9.77 -3.45
CA ASN A 71 -2.86 -8.32 -3.35
C ASN A 71 -4.23 -7.62 -3.39
N LEU A 72 -5.14 -8.08 -4.25
CA LEU A 72 -6.51 -7.54 -4.30
C LEU A 72 -7.31 -7.83 -3.03
N PHE A 73 -7.17 -9.03 -2.44
CA PHE A 73 -7.84 -9.37 -1.18
C PHE A 73 -7.40 -8.45 -0.03
N VAL A 74 -6.10 -8.24 0.14
CA VAL A 74 -5.56 -7.32 1.16
C VAL A 74 -6.06 -5.90 0.92
N LEU A 75 -6.04 -5.45 -0.33
CA LEU A 75 -6.42 -4.09 -0.71
C LEU A 75 -7.91 -3.80 -0.47
N ILE A 76 -8.79 -4.78 -0.68
CA ILE A 76 -10.25 -4.61 -0.58
C ILE A 76 -10.75 -4.81 0.85
N PHE A 77 -10.26 -5.82 1.57
CA PHE A 77 -10.82 -6.21 2.86
C PHE A 77 -10.01 -5.73 4.06
N ILE A 78 -8.68 -5.83 3.98
CA ILE A 78 -7.82 -5.54 5.14
C ILE A 78 -7.59 -4.04 5.28
N LEU A 79 -7.29 -3.34 4.17
CA LEU A 79 -6.98 -1.91 4.21
C LEU A 79 -8.09 -1.05 4.84
N PRO A 80 -9.39 -1.18 4.49
CA PRO A 80 -10.42 -0.34 5.11
C PRO A 80 -10.51 -0.50 6.63
N ILE A 81 -10.33 -1.73 7.12
CA ILE A 81 -10.33 -2.03 8.55
C ILE A 81 -9.11 -1.39 9.23
N GLU A 82 -7.93 -1.54 8.64
CA GLU A 82 -6.70 -0.91 9.12
C GLU A 82 -6.79 0.62 9.13
N ILE A 83 -7.43 1.24 8.13
CA ILE A 83 -7.60 2.69 8.06
C ILE A 83 -8.46 3.19 9.22
N ILE A 84 -9.60 2.53 9.45
CA ILE A 84 -10.51 2.92 10.53
C ILE A 84 -9.80 2.74 11.87
N ILE A 85 -9.33 1.54 12.19
CA ILE A 85 -8.69 1.24 13.49
C ILE A 85 -7.41 2.07 13.66
N GLY A 86 -6.57 2.12 12.62
CA GLY A 86 -5.32 2.87 12.61
C GLY A 86 -5.52 4.37 12.81
N SER A 87 -6.61 4.95 12.29
CA SER A 87 -6.93 6.37 12.53
C SER A 87 -7.21 6.66 14.01
N PHE A 88 -7.96 5.79 14.69
CA PHE A 88 -8.24 5.92 16.12
C PHE A 88 -6.97 5.72 16.96
N ILE A 89 -6.16 4.70 16.65
CA ILE A 89 -4.90 4.43 17.38
C ILE A 89 -3.93 5.61 17.20
N SER A 90 -3.72 6.06 15.96
CA SER A 90 -2.82 7.19 15.66
C SER A 90 -3.29 8.46 16.36
N THR A 91 -4.59 8.70 16.39
CA THR A 91 -5.18 9.81 17.15
C THR A 91 -4.97 9.67 18.65
N ALA A 92 -5.14 8.48 19.21
CA ALA A 92 -4.93 8.25 20.64
C ALA A 92 -3.51 8.58 21.06
N ILE A 93 -2.52 8.16 20.27
CA ILE A 93 -1.11 8.47 20.52
C ILE A 93 -0.89 10.00 20.44
N ALA A 94 -1.36 10.65 19.37
CA ALA A 94 -1.23 12.10 19.21
C ALA A 94 -1.93 12.88 20.34
N HIS A 95 -3.12 12.45 20.74
CA HIS A 95 -3.89 13.04 21.83
C HIS A 95 -3.17 12.94 23.17
N LEU A 96 -2.57 11.77 23.47
CA LEU A 96 -1.77 11.61 24.68
C LEU A 96 -0.57 12.56 24.67
N ILE A 97 0.13 12.68 23.54
CA ILE A 97 1.25 13.63 23.40
C ILE A 97 0.77 15.07 23.63
N TRP A 98 -0.38 15.46 23.06
CA TRP A 98 -0.96 16.78 23.28
C TRP A 98 -1.35 17.01 24.75
N ILE A 99 -1.92 16.01 25.44
CA ILE A 99 -2.19 16.11 26.88
C ILE A 99 -0.89 16.33 27.67
N PHE A 100 0.18 15.59 27.36
CA PHE A 100 1.50 15.81 27.99
C PHE A 100 2.10 17.19 27.70
N LEU A 101 1.64 17.84 26.64
CA LEU A 101 1.99 19.22 26.27
C LEU A 101 1.00 20.26 26.82
N ASP A 102 0.16 19.88 27.79
CA ASP A 102 -0.85 20.73 28.45
C ASP A 102 -2.06 21.14 27.57
N SER A 103 -2.34 20.39 26.50
CA SER A 103 -3.58 20.59 25.73
C SER A 103 -4.81 20.30 26.57
N LYS A 104 -5.77 21.23 26.58
CA LYS A 104 -7.09 21.08 27.21
C LYS A 104 -8.17 20.60 26.25
N GLU A 105 -7.81 20.39 24.99
CA GLU A 105 -8.74 19.94 23.95
C GLU A 105 -9.17 18.50 24.15
N SER A 106 -10.38 18.19 23.67
CA SER A 106 -10.94 16.85 23.75
C SER A 106 -10.26 15.86 22.79
N PHE A 107 -10.41 14.56 23.05
CA PHE A 107 -10.04 13.51 22.09
C PHE A 107 -10.76 13.72 20.74
N LYS A 108 -11.99 14.23 20.76
CA LYS A 108 -12.76 14.50 19.55
C LYS A 108 -12.11 15.59 18.70
N THR A 109 -11.67 16.69 19.31
CA THR A 109 -10.90 17.75 18.64
C THR A 109 -9.65 17.15 18.01
N SER A 110 -8.94 16.30 18.77
CA SER A 110 -7.72 15.63 18.34
C SER A 110 -7.97 14.71 17.14
N PHE A 111 -9.07 13.95 17.13
CA PHE A 111 -9.46 13.08 16.03
C PHE A 111 -9.77 13.86 14.76
N LYS A 112 -10.55 14.93 14.87
CA LYS A 112 -10.81 15.84 13.74
C LYS A 112 -9.51 16.45 13.21
N CYS A 113 -8.64 16.87 14.12
CA CYS A 113 -7.34 17.42 13.78
C CYS A 113 -6.50 16.39 13.01
N MET A 114 -6.37 15.17 13.51
CA MET A 114 -5.65 14.09 12.82
C MET A 114 -6.27 13.70 11.48
N ALA A 115 -7.59 13.73 11.36
CA ALA A 115 -8.27 13.49 10.08
C ALA A 115 -7.89 14.52 9.00
N SER A 116 -7.58 15.76 9.38
CA SER A 116 -7.10 16.80 8.44
C SER A 116 -5.76 16.46 7.78
N PHE A 117 -5.02 15.48 8.31
CA PHE A 117 -3.75 15.00 7.75
C PHE A 117 -3.96 13.98 6.65
N ALA A 118 -5.18 13.48 6.43
CA ALA A 118 -5.46 12.46 5.41
C ALA A 118 -4.88 12.81 4.03
N PRO A 119 -4.96 14.06 3.51
CA PRO A 119 -4.38 14.42 2.22
C PRO A 119 -2.86 14.24 2.11
N LEU A 120 -2.13 14.16 3.23
CA LEU A 120 -0.70 13.83 3.25
C LEU A 120 -0.42 12.47 2.59
N THR A 121 -1.38 11.53 2.69
CA THR A 121 -1.26 10.21 2.06
C THR A 121 -1.20 10.30 0.53
N LEU A 122 -1.88 11.29 -0.07
CA LEU A 122 -1.82 11.53 -1.52
C LEU A 122 -0.42 11.97 -1.94
N ILE A 123 0.22 12.85 -1.16
CA ILE A 123 1.62 13.26 -1.38
C ILE A 123 2.53 12.03 -1.31
N GLY A 124 2.34 11.18 -0.29
CA GLY A 124 3.14 9.97 -0.12
C GLY A 124 3.08 9.00 -1.30
N ILE A 125 1.89 8.82 -1.88
CA ILE A 125 1.70 7.95 -3.04
C ILE A 125 2.40 8.52 -4.28
N VAL A 126 2.20 9.81 -4.56
CA VAL A 126 2.83 10.47 -5.71
C VAL A 126 4.36 10.42 -5.58
N ALA A 127 4.89 10.70 -4.38
CA ALA A 127 6.33 10.60 -4.13
C ALA A 127 6.86 9.16 -4.28
N GLY A 128 6.06 8.17 -3.90
CA GLY A 128 6.36 6.75 -4.07
C GLY A 128 6.45 6.28 -5.52
N TYR A 129 5.90 7.03 -6.48
CA TYR A 129 6.01 6.69 -7.91
C TYR A 129 7.35 7.05 -8.53
N ILE A 130 8.13 7.93 -7.91
CA ILE A 130 9.45 8.34 -8.41
C ILE A 130 10.48 7.23 -8.07
N PRO A 131 11.12 6.58 -9.08
CA PRO A 131 12.04 5.48 -8.83
C PRO A 131 13.30 5.88 -8.02
N PHE A 132 13.81 4.96 -7.21
CA PHE A 132 15.08 5.00 -6.45
C PHE A 132 15.25 6.16 -5.46
N LEU A 133 15.39 7.39 -5.95
CA LEU A 133 15.52 8.59 -5.13
C LEU A 133 14.18 8.97 -4.49
N GLY A 134 13.08 8.75 -5.20
CA GLY A 134 11.74 9.12 -4.75
C GLY A 134 11.23 8.35 -3.54
N ARG A 135 11.56 7.07 -3.40
CA ARG A 135 11.09 6.28 -2.24
C ARG A 135 11.75 6.75 -0.94
N TRP A 136 13.05 7.03 -0.97
CA TRP A 136 13.81 7.50 0.19
C TRP A 136 13.52 8.97 0.51
N LEU A 137 13.71 9.84 -0.48
CA LEU A 137 13.46 11.28 -0.32
C LEU A 137 11.98 11.57 -0.11
N GLY A 138 11.09 10.85 -0.78
CA GLY A 138 9.64 11.00 -0.62
C GLY A 138 9.16 10.60 0.76
N GLY A 139 9.65 9.47 1.30
CA GLY A 139 9.34 9.05 2.66
C GLY A 139 9.79 10.09 3.69
N ILE A 140 11.03 10.57 3.57
CA ILE A 140 11.58 11.59 4.47
C ILE A 140 10.83 12.92 4.31
N ALA A 141 10.57 13.36 3.08
CA ALA A 141 9.81 14.58 2.81
C ALA A 141 8.42 14.51 3.42
N CYS A 142 7.70 13.39 3.27
CA CYS A 142 6.38 13.21 3.88
C CYS A 142 6.42 13.29 5.41
N ILE A 143 7.47 12.78 6.05
CA ILE A 143 7.66 12.89 7.51
C ILE A 143 7.84 14.36 7.92
N PHE A 144 8.69 15.12 7.21
CA PHE A 144 8.92 16.53 7.53
C PHE A 144 7.75 17.45 7.18
N ILE A 145 6.99 17.12 6.13
CA ILE A 145 5.71 17.76 5.83
C ILE A 145 4.75 17.47 6.98
N GLY A 146 4.55 16.20 7.37
CA GLY A 146 3.70 15.83 8.50
C GLY A 146 4.11 16.52 9.81
N PHE A 147 5.42 16.63 10.07
CA PHE A 147 5.97 17.42 11.19
C PHE A 147 5.53 18.88 11.14
N TYR A 148 5.59 19.52 9.97
CA TYR A 148 5.11 20.89 9.82
C TYR A 148 3.61 21.01 10.14
N TYR A 149 2.76 20.13 9.61
CA TYR A 149 1.32 20.15 9.89
C TYR A 149 1.00 19.87 11.37
N ILE A 150 1.70 18.92 12.02
CA ILE A 150 1.44 18.58 13.43
C ILE A 150 1.85 19.73 14.36
N VAL A 151 2.89 20.49 14.00
CA VAL A 151 3.26 21.71 14.73
C VAL A 151 2.20 22.80 14.55
N LEU A 152 1.70 23.03 13.33
CA LEU A 152 0.61 24.00 13.10
C LEU A 152 -0.65 23.62 13.88
N ALA A 153 -1.05 22.35 13.83
CA ALA A 153 -2.16 21.81 14.60
C ALA A 153 -1.97 22.05 16.12
N SER A 154 -0.77 21.76 16.63
CA SER A 154 -0.45 21.94 18.04
C SER A 154 -0.58 23.41 18.47
N VAL A 155 -0.10 24.34 17.64
CA VAL A 155 -0.12 25.77 17.95
C VAL A 155 -1.53 26.35 17.84
N TYR A 156 -2.22 26.13 16.73
CA TYR A 156 -3.49 26.83 16.46
C TYR A 156 -4.71 26.12 17.02
N VAL A 157 -4.70 24.78 17.08
CA VAL A 157 -5.87 24.01 17.56
C VAL A 157 -5.73 23.71 19.05
N HIS A 158 -4.56 23.19 19.45
CA HIS A 158 -4.30 22.77 20.83
C HIS A 158 -3.73 23.88 21.73
N ASN A 159 -3.45 25.06 21.17
CA ASN A 159 -2.93 26.22 21.89
C ASN A 159 -1.65 25.93 22.68
N ILE A 160 -0.77 25.10 22.09
CA ILE A 160 0.52 24.74 22.65
C ILE A 160 1.57 25.73 22.14
N ASP A 161 2.50 26.12 23.02
CA ASP A 161 3.62 26.96 22.62
C ASP A 161 4.41 26.34 21.44
N ARG A 162 4.77 27.19 20.47
CA ARG A 162 5.42 26.75 19.23
C ARG A 162 6.76 26.09 19.52
N GLU A 163 7.55 26.62 20.45
CA GLU A 163 8.88 26.08 20.76
C GLU A 163 8.75 24.69 21.41
N ARG A 164 7.82 24.53 22.36
CA ARG A 164 7.51 23.23 22.99
C ARG A 164 7.05 22.19 21.97
N ALA A 165 6.05 22.53 21.16
CA ALA A 165 5.52 21.64 20.14
C ALA A 165 6.60 21.23 19.13
N THR A 166 7.38 22.20 18.63
CA THR A 166 8.45 21.96 17.67
C THR A 166 9.47 20.98 18.21
N LYS A 167 9.97 21.15 19.44
CA LYS A 167 10.99 20.26 20.03
C LYS A 167 10.50 18.81 20.13
N VAL A 168 9.30 18.59 20.66
CA VAL A 168 8.76 17.24 20.84
C VAL A 168 8.48 16.56 19.50
N PHE A 169 7.78 17.24 18.58
CA PHE A 169 7.46 16.63 17.30
C PHE A 169 8.68 16.51 16.38
N LEU A 170 9.70 17.35 16.53
CA LEU A 170 10.95 17.21 15.77
C LEU A 170 11.71 15.96 16.21
N LEU A 171 11.77 15.70 17.52
CA LEU A 171 12.37 14.46 18.04
C LEU A 171 11.64 13.23 17.48
N ILE A 172 10.30 13.23 17.50
CA ILE A 172 9.49 12.16 16.93
C ILE A 172 9.76 12.02 15.42
N ALA A 173 9.80 13.13 14.67
CA ALA A 173 10.06 13.12 13.24
C ALA A 173 11.45 12.54 12.91
N ILE A 174 12.48 12.87 13.68
CA ILE A 174 13.83 12.30 13.53
C ILE A 174 13.82 10.79 13.78
N VAL A 175 13.17 10.33 14.85
CA VAL A 175 13.05 8.89 15.15
C VAL A 175 12.32 8.16 14.02
N LEU A 176 11.20 8.71 13.53
CA LEU A 176 10.47 8.14 12.40
C LEU A 176 11.30 8.13 11.11
N ALA A 177 12.10 9.16 10.86
CA ALA A 177 13.00 9.22 9.70
C ALA A 177 14.07 8.11 9.78
N LEU A 178 14.67 7.88 10.96
CA LEU A 178 15.64 6.80 11.16
C LEU A 178 15.02 5.41 10.97
N ILE A 179 13.80 5.20 11.48
CA ILE A 179 13.04 3.96 11.26
C ILE A 179 12.74 3.78 9.77
N ASN A 180 12.32 4.85 9.08
CA ASN A 180 12.03 4.83 7.64
C ASN A 180 13.28 4.46 6.84
N ILE A 181 14.44 5.03 7.18
CA ILE A 181 15.73 4.70 6.55
C ILE A 181 16.06 3.22 6.76
N THR A 182 16.00 2.74 8.00
CA THR A 182 16.37 1.37 8.35
C THR A 182 15.47 0.34 7.66
N THR A 183 14.16 0.59 7.64
CA THR A 183 13.18 -0.28 6.99
C THR A 183 13.38 -0.32 5.47
N ASN A 184 13.70 0.80 4.81
CA ASN A 184 13.96 0.82 3.38
C ASN A 184 15.28 0.10 2.99
N ILE A 185 16.35 0.18 3.81
CA ILE A 185 17.59 -0.62 3.58
C ILE A 185 17.25 -2.12 3.69
N ARG A 186 16.56 -2.52 4.77
CA ARG A 186 16.20 -3.92 5.01
C ARG A 186 15.30 -4.46 3.90
N PHE A 187 14.33 -3.65 3.47
CA PHE A 187 13.46 -3.98 2.35
C PHE A 187 14.24 -4.21 1.07
N THR A 188 15.19 -3.34 0.73
CA THR A 188 16.03 -3.48 -0.47
C THR A 188 16.86 -4.77 -0.45
N ILE A 189 17.47 -5.09 0.69
CA ILE A 189 18.25 -6.34 0.85
C ILE A 189 17.35 -7.56 0.78
N SER A 190 16.19 -7.52 1.44
CA SER A 190 15.21 -8.61 1.42
C SER A 190 14.68 -8.85 0.01
N ASN A 191 14.37 -7.80 -0.74
CA ASN A 191 13.82 -7.89 -2.08
C ASN A 191 14.82 -8.57 -3.04
N ARG A 192 16.12 -8.26 -2.93
CA ARG A 192 17.18 -8.94 -3.70
C ARG A 192 17.29 -10.43 -3.35
N LYS A 193 17.11 -10.80 -2.09
CA LYS A 193 17.10 -12.22 -1.66
C LYS A 193 15.88 -12.94 -2.22
N MET A 194 14.71 -12.32 -2.13
CA MET A 194 13.46 -12.87 -2.66
C MET A 194 13.51 -13.06 -4.18
N GLN A 195 14.09 -12.11 -4.93
CA GLN A 195 14.29 -12.24 -6.38
C GLN A 195 15.15 -13.46 -6.72
N LYS A 196 16.30 -13.63 -6.05
CA LYS A 196 17.16 -14.80 -6.26
C LYS A 196 16.46 -16.12 -5.91
N GLN A 197 15.67 -16.13 -4.83
CA GLN A 197 14.87 -17.29 -4.45
C GLN A 197 13.79 -17.61 -5.49
N GLN A 198 13.12 -16.59 -6.05
CA GLN A 198 12.16 -16.77 -7.12
C GLN A 198 12.80 -17.34 -8.39
N GLU A 199 13.95 -16.81 -8.81
CA GLU A 199 14.72 -17.34 -9.96
C GLU A 199 15.19 -18.79 -9.74
N GLU A 200 15.48 -19.19 -8.49
CA GLU A 200 15.85 -20.56 -8.17
C GLU A 200 14.62 -21.50 -8.19
N ILE A 201 13.48 -21.03 -7.67
CA ILE A 201 12.21 -21.76 -7.72
C ILE A 201 11.77 -21.96 -9.16
N GLU A 202 11.87 -20.92 -10.01
CA GLU A 202 11.53 -20.98 -11.43
C GLU A 202 12.41 -21.99 -12.17
N ARG A 203 13.74 -21.95 -11.97
CA ARG A 203 14.65 -22.95 -12.54
C ARG A 203 14.33 -24.38 -12.10
N LYS A 204 14.05 -24.59 -10.81
CA LYS A 204 13.66 -25.91 -10.29
C LYS A 204 12.33 -26.38 -10.89
N TYR A 205 11.39 -25.47 -11.10
CA TYR A 205 10.10 -25.76 -11.71
C TYR A 205 10.26 -26.14 -13.20
N ASP A 206 11.08 -25.40 -13.95
CA ASP A 206 11.38 -25.70 -15.35
C ASP A 206 12.11 -27.04 -15.52
N GLU A 207 13.08 -27.32 -14.65
CA GLU A 207 13.76 -28.63 -14.62
C GLU A 207 12.80 -29.78 -14.30
N TRP A 208 11.89 -29.58 -13.34
CA TRP A 208 10.87 -30.56 -12.98
C TRP A 208 9.89 -30.80 -14.14
N ASN A 209 9.42 -29.74 -14.81
CA ASN A 209 8.55 -29.85 -15.97
C ASN A 209 9.21 -30.60 -17.13
N ARG A 210 10.48 -30.30 -17.43
CA ARG A 210 11.22 -30.99 -18.49
C ARG A 210 11.39 -32.48 -18.20
N LYS A 211 11.74 -32.84 -16.95
CA LYS A 211 11.85 -34.26 -16.55
C LYS A 211 10.51 -34.98 -16.66
N MET A 212 9.43 -34.35 -16.20
CA MET A 212 8.07 -34.88 -16.32
C MET A 212 7.67 -35.11 -17.78
N GLU A 213 8.01 -34.18 -18.69
CA GLU A 213 7.74 -34.33 -20.11
C GLU A 213 8.55 -35.47 -20.75
N GLU A 214 9.84 -35.59 -20.40
CA GLU A 214 10.70 -36.70 -20.84
C GLU A 214 10.19 -38.07 -20.35
N ASP A 215 9.79 -38.17 -19.08
CA ASP A 215 9.26 -39.40 -18.49
C ASP A 215 7.90 -39.76 -19.11
N TYR A 216 7.04 -38.78 -19.38
CA TYR A 216 5.78 -38.99 -20.09
C TYR A 216 6.00 -39.49 -21.53
N LYS A 217 6.96 -38.90 -22.28
CA LYS A 217 7.31 -39.37 -23.63
C LYS A 217 7.78 -40.82 -23.62
N LYS A 218 8.66 -41.19 -22.67
CA LYS A 218 9.13 -42.58 -22.52
C LYS A 218 7.99 -43.54 -22.21
N GLN A 219 7.08 -43.17 -21.31
CA GLN A 219 5.91 -43.99 -21.00
C GLN A 219 4.99 -44.17 -22.21
N MET A 220 4.79 -43.12 -23.02
CA MET A 220 3.99 -43.19 -24.24
C MET A 220 4.64 -44.07 -25.32
N GLU A 221 5.96 -43.98 -25.51
CA GLU A 221 6.71 -44.87 -26.41
C GLU A 221 6.64 -46.33 -25.98
N GLU A 222 6.76 -46.60 -24.67
CA GLU A 222 6.63 -47.95 -24.12
C GLU A 222 5.21 -48.48 -24.27
N TYR A 223 4.20 -47.64 -24.03
CA TYR A 223 2.80 -47.98 -24.26
C TYR A 223 2.52 -48.31 -25.74
N GLN A 224 3.04 -47.51 -26.69
CA GLN A 224 2.94 -47.79 -28.12
C GLN A 224 3.60 -49.11 -28.52
N LYS A 225 4.83 -49.38 -28.05
CA LYS A 225 5.52 -50.66 -28.29
C LYS A 225 4.74 -51.84 -27.72
N ASN A 226 4.11 -51.67 -26.56
CA ASN A 226 3.27 -52.71 -25.97
C ASN A 226 1.98 -52.92 -26.79
N LEU A 227 1.36 -51.86 -27.31
CA LEU A 227 0.23 -51.97 -28.23
C LEU A 227 0.61 -52.67 -29.54
N GLU A 228 1.77 -52.36 -30.14
CA GLU A 228 2.27 -53.05 -31.34
C GLU A 228 2.57 -54.55 -31.09
N LYS A 229 3.00 -54.92 -29.88
CA LYS A 229 3.20 -56.32 -29.50
C LYS A 229 1.88 -57.07 -29.29
N VAL A 230 0.87 -56.41 -28.74
CA VAL A 230 -0.45 -57.01 -28.47
C VAL A 230 -1.33 -57.04 -29.73
N TYR A 231 -1.17 -56.05 -30.60
CA TYR A 231 -1.83 -55.92 -31.89
C TYR A 231 -0.78 -55.70 -33.00
N PRO A 232 0.02 -56.73 -33.35
CA PRO A 232 0.96 -56.63 -34.46
C PRO A 232 0.17 -56.28 -35.71
N SER A 233 0.52 -55.15 -36.33
CA SER A 233 -0.14 -54.62 -37.52
C SER A 233 -0.38 -55.74 -38.53
N GLN A 234 -1.65 -56.04 -38.83
CA GLN A 234 -1.98 -56.65 -40.12
C GLN A 234 -1.55 -55.63 -41.17
N SER A 235 -0.49 -55.94 -41.93
CA SER A 235 -0.05 -55.12 -43.05
C SER A 235 -1.22 -54.84 -43.99
N PRO A 236 -1.31 -53.66 -44.62
CA PRO A 236 -2.25 -53.47 -45.73
C PRO A 236 -2.01 -54.60 -46.74
N GLN A 237 -3.01 -55.45 -46.96
CA GLN A 237 -2.98 -56.39 -48.08
C GLN A 237 -2.77 -55.56 -49.34
N GLU A 238 -1.59 -55.74 -49.93
CA GLU A 238 -1.22 -55.32 -51.26
C GLU A 238 -2.27 -55.92 -52.21
N ASN A 239 -3.24 -55.11 -52.63
CA ASN A 239 -4.16 -55.46 -53.71
C ASN A 239 -3.32 -55.55 -54.99
N SER A 240 -2.79 -56.74 -55.25
CA SER A 240 -2.35 -57.17 -56.56
C SER A 240 -3.51 -57.00 -57.52
N ALA A 241 -3.33 -56.10 -58.48
CA ALA A 241 -4.21 -55.91 -59.61
C ALA A 241 -4.51 -57.26 -60.28
N THR A 242 -5.80 -57.54 -60.42
CA THR A 242 -6.37 -58.57 -61.27
C THR A 242 -6.03 -58.27 -62.73
N GLU A 243 -5.46 -59.27 -63.41
CA GLU A 243 -5.69 -59.52 -64.84
C GLU A 243 -7.18 -59.80 -65.11
#